data_AF-A0A8S4ANA5-F1
#
_entry.id   AF-A0A8S4ANA5-F1
#
_cell.length_a   1.000
_cell.length_b   1.000
_cell.length_c   1.000
_cell.angle_alpha   90.00
_cell.angle_beta   90.00
_cell.angle_gamma   90.00
#
_symmetry.space_group_name_H-M   'P 1'
#
loop_
_entity.id
_entity.type
_entity.pdbx_description
1 polymer ?
#
loop_
_entity_poly.entity_id
_entity_poly.type
_entity_poly.pdbx_seq_one_letter_code
_entity_poly.pdbx_strand_id
1 'polypeptide(L)'
;MSKISKLFKGSSSSSSGSSGSSKSRHHRSRAGPSAQEAIHKLRETEEMLTKKQDYLEKRIEQEISIAKKHGTKNKRAALQALKRKKRLEQQLTQIDGTLSTIEFQREALENSHTNTEVLKNMGYAAKAMKQVHQNM
;
A
#
# COMPACT_ATOMS: atom_id res chain seq x y z
N MET A 1 41.29 28.07 44.08
CA MET A 1 40.94 27.57 45.43
C MET A 1 41.23 26.08 45.46
N SER A 2 42.03 25.69 46.45
CA SER A 2 42.62 24.38 46.66
C SER A 2 41.58 23.31 47.04
N LYS A 3 41.77 22.04 46.66
CA LYS A 3 41.98 20.90 47.59
C LYS A 3 41.68 19.48 47.02
N ILE A 4 42.55 18.53 47.42
CA ILE A 4 42.34 17.07 47.67
C ILE A 4 42.36 16.17 46.41
N SER A 5 43.37 15.33 46.09
CA SER A 5 44.16 14.31 46.79
C SER A 5 43.53 12.90 46.90
N LYS A 6 44.18 11.96 46.20
CA LYS A 6 44.44 10.53 46.52
C LYS A 6 43.31 9.48 46.37
N LEU A 7 43.80 8.27 46.05
CA LEU A 7 43.17 6.93 46.13
C LEU A 7 42.39 6.57 44.85
N PHE A 8 42.72 5.52 44.09
CA PHE A 8 42.95 4.14 44.54
C PHE A 8 43.67 3.33 43.44
N LYS A 9 44.62 2.49 43.88
CA LYS A 9 45.35 1.48 43.09
C LYS A 9 44.72 0.12 43.44
N GLY A 10 44.29 -0.62 42.42
CA GLY A 10 43.73 -1.98 42.52
C GLY A 10 42.82 -2.21 41.32
N SER A 11 42.75 -3.34 40.63
CA SER A 11 43.30 -4.67 40.84
C SER A 11 43.25 -5.39 39.49
N SER A 12 44.20 -6.30 39.27
CA SER A 12 44.12 -7.36 38.27
C SER A 12 42.79 -8.13 38.33
N SER A 13 42.09 -8.23 37.20
CA SER A 13 41.23 -9.36 36.90
C SER A 13 41.24 -9.67 35.40
N SER A 14 41.92 -10.75 35.08
CA SER A 14 41.78 -11.54 33.87
C SER A 14 40.35 -12.10 33.75
N SER A 15 39.68 -11.83 32.63
CA SER A 15 38.63 -12.68 32.08
C SER A 15 38.71 -12.60 30.55
N SER A 16 39.50 -13.48 29.95
CA SER A 16 39.03 -14.75 29.38
C SER A 16 37.96 -14.57 28.30
N GLY A 17 38.41 -14.70 27.06
CA GLY A 17 37.82 -15.67 26.13
C GLY A 17 36.48 -15.30 25.52
N SER A 18 36.58 -14.79 24.29
CA SER A 18 35.55 -14.86 23.25
C SER A 18 34.93 -16.26 23.10
N SER A 19 33.61 -16.37 23.16
CA SER A 19 32.84 -17.34 22.37
C SER A 19 31.35 -16.97 22.29
N GLY A 20 31.07 -15.74 21.85
CA GLY A 20 29.73 -15.37 21.41
C GLY A 20 29.49 -15.93 20.02
N SER A 21 29.01 -17.18 19.93
CA SER A 21 28.61 -17.81 18.67
C SER A 21 27.61 -16.91 17.92
N SER A 22 28.09 -16.28 16.85
CA SER A 22 27.26 -15.57 15.87
C SER A 22 26.42 -16.61 15.12
N LYS A 23 25.33 -17.07 15.75
CA LYS A 23 24.27 -17.78 15.05
C LYS A 23 23.65 -16.77 14.08
N SER A 24 24.08 -16.89 12.83
CA SER A 24 23.46 -16.30 11.66
C SER A 24 21.94 -16.47 11.77
N ARG A 25 21.26 -15.39 12.14
CA ARG A 25 19.83 -15.27 11.92
C ARG A 25 19.67 -15.21 10.42
N HIS A 26 19.52 -16.38 9.79
CA HIS A 26 18.83 -16.48 8.52
C HIS A 26 17.43 -15.92 8.75
N HIS A 27 17.29 -14.60 8.54
CA HIS A 27 16.02 -14.06 8.09
C HIS A 27 15.73 -14.78 6.80
N ARG A 28 14.99 -15.89 6.93
CA ARG A 28 14.20 -16.48 5.87
C ARG A 28 13.50 -15.29 5.24
N SER A 29 13.94 -14.89 4.06
CA SER A 29 13.26 -13.89 3.27
C SER A 29 11.83 -14.41 3.15
N ARG A 30 10.92 -13.83 3.93
CA ARG A 30 9.52 -13.88 3.55
C ARG A 30 9.54 -13.17 2.23
N ALA A 31 9.55 -13.94 1.14
CA ALA A 31 9.32 -13.41 -0.17
C ALA A 31 8.13 -12.48 -0.03
N GLY A 32 8.29 -11.23 -0.46
CA GLY A 32 7.19 -10.28 -0.46
C GLY A 32 5.96 -10.90 -1.15
N PRO A 33 4.76 -10.36 -0.92
CA PRO A 33 3.57 -10.85 -1.61
C PRO A 33 3.85 -10.97 -3.11
N SER A 34 3.42 -12.09 -3.70
CA SER A 34 3.65 -12.29 -5.13
C SER A 34 2.98 -11.16 -5.93
N ALA A 35 3.53 -10.84 -7.12
CA ALA A 35 2.92 -9.81 -7.97
C ALA A 35 1.44 -10.11 -8.26
N GLN A 36 1.10 -11.39 -8.47
CA GLN A 36 -0.27 -11.86 -8.67
C GLN A 36 -1.16 -11.64 -7.43
N GLU A 37 -0.66 -11.93 -6.23
CA GLU A 37 -1.40 -11.67 -4.98
C GLU A 37 -1.62 -10.17 -4.75
N ALA A 38 -0.62 -9.34 -5.05
CA ALA A 38 -0.74 -7.89 -4.95
C ALA A 38 -1.78 -7.34 -5.94
N ILE A 39 -1.75 -7.78 -7.20
CA ILE A 39 -2.74 -7.41 -8.22
C ILE A 39 -4.15 -7.81 -7.78
N HIS A 40 -4.32 -9.02 -7.24
CA HIS A 40 -5.62 -9.49 -6.73
C HIS A 40 -6.17 -8.57 -5.63
N LYS A 41 -5.35 -8.24 -4.63
CA LYS A 41 -5.76 -7.35 -3.52
C LYS A 41 -6.10 -5.94 -4.00
N LEU A 42 -5.37 -5.42 -5.00
CA LEU A 42 -5.67 -4.11 -5.58
C LEU A 42 -7.04 -4.13 -6.28
N ARG A 43 -7.36 -5.19 -7.03
CA ARG A 43 -8.69 -5.37 -7.65
C ARG A 43 -9.81 -5.48 -6.62
N GLU A 44 -9.62 -6.25 -5.55
CA GLU A 44 -10.61 -6.31 -4.45
C GLU A 44 -10.85 -4.93 -3.81
N THR A 45 -9.79 -4.14 -3.67
CA THR A 45 -9.88 -2.79 -3.11
C THR A 45 -10.59 -1.83 -4.07
N GLU A 46 -10.29 -1.91 -5.37
CA GLU A 46 -10.96 -1.16 -6.45
C GLU A 46 -12.47 -1.44 -6.46
N GLU A 47 -12.87 -2.72 -6.40
CA GLU A 47 -14.28 -3.11 -6.32
C GLU A 47 -14.98 -2.55 -5.07
N MET A 48 -14.30 -2.57 -3.92
CA MET A 48 -14.84 -2.02 -2.69
C MET A 48 -15.02 -0.50 -2.77
N LEU A 49 -14.05 0.21 -3.35
CA LEU A 49 -14.10 1.66 -3.52
C LEU A 49 -15.18 2.05 -4.53
N THR A 50 -15.34 1.30 -5.63
CA THR A 50 -16.41 1.48 -6.61
C THR A 50 -17.79 1.33 -5.96
N LYS A 51 -18.01 0.26 -5.18
CA LYS A 51 -19.27 0.08 -4.42
C LYS A 51 -19.52 1.22 -3.44
N LYS A 52 -18.47 1.78 -2.86
CA LYS A 52 -18.56 2.93 -1.94
C LYS A 52 -18.88 4.22 -2.68
N GLN A 53 -18.34 4.43 -3.88
CA GLN A 53 -18.66 5.52 -4.79
C GLN A 53 -20.16 5.50 -5.12
N ASP A 54 -20.68 4.37 -5.62
CA ASP A 54 -22.11 4.18 -5.94
C ASP A 54 -23.03 4.49 -4.75
N TYR A 55 -22.61 4.05 -3.55
CA TYR A 55 -23.36 4.32 -2.32
C TYR A 55 -23.40 5.81 -2.00
N LEU A 56 -22.27 6.51 -2.11
CA LEU A 56 -22.18 7.94 -1.85
C LEU A 56 -23.00 8.75 -2.87
N GLU A 57 -22.96 8.39 -4.15
CA GLU A 57 -23.77 9.02 -5.21
C GLU A 57 -25.26 8.90 -4.92
N LYS A 58 -25.75 7.69 -4.63
CA LYS A 58 -27.15 7.45 -4.24
C LYS A 58 -27.55 8.24 -2.99
N ARG A 59 -26.65 8.38 -2.01
CA ARG A 59 -26.90 9.19 -0.80
C ARG A 59 -26.95 10.68 -1.12
N ILE A 60 -26.11 11.17 -2.02
CA ILE A 60 -26.13 12.56 -2.50
C ILE A 60 -27.46 12.87 -3.17
N GLU A 61 -27.93 12.00 -4.06
CA GLU A 61 -29.24 12.13 -4.72
C GLU A 61 -30.40 12.19 -3.72
N GLN A 62 -30.37 11.32 -2.70
CA GLN A 62 -31.35 11.35 -1.61
C GLN A 62 -31.37 12.69 -0.89
N GLU A 63 -30.22 13.23 -0.48
CA GLU A 63 -30.16 14.54 0.20
C GLU A 63 -30.62 15.69 -0.73
N ILE A 64 -30.31 15.63 -2.03
CA ILE A 64 -30.84 16.57 -3.01
C ILE A 64 -32.37 16.50 -3.07
N SER A 65 -32.94 15.29 -3.09
CA SER A 65 -34.40 15.10 -3.11
C SER A 65 -35.05 15.67 -1.85
N ILE A 66 -34.44 15.48 -0.67
CA ILE A 66 -34.89 16.02 0.62
C ILE A 66 -34.84 17.55 0.59
N ALA A 67 -33.73 18.12 0.11
CA ALA A 67 -33.59 19.57 -0.02
C ALA A 67 -34.66 20.18 -0.93
N LYS A 68 -34.94 19.55 -2.09
CA LYS A 68 -36.00 19.97 -3.02
C LYS A 68 -37.39 19.89 -2.38
N LYS A 69 -37.70 18.81 -1.65
CA LYS A 69 -39.00 18.61 -0.96
C LYS A 69 -39.26 19.66 0.13
N HIS A 70 -38.23 20.04 0.88
CA HIS A 70 -38.35 20.98 1.99
C HIS A 70 -38.06 22.44 1.61
N GLY A 71 -37.61 22.72 0.39
CA GLY A 71 -37.17 24.06 -0.04
C GLY A 71 -38.21 25.17 0.16
N THR A 72 -39.49 24.88 -0.07
CA THR A 72 -40.59 25.86 0.07
C THR A 72 -41.28 25.83 1.42
N LYS A 73 -41.22 24.70 2.14
CA LYS A 73 -41.98 24.48 3.39
C LYS A 73 -41.12 24.64 4.65
N ASN A 74 -39.85 24.24 4.59
CA ASN A 74 -38.95 24.22 5.74
C ASN A 74 -37.51 24.51 5.30
N LYS A 75 -37.18 25.81 5.22
CA LYS A 75 -35.86 26.31 4.85
C LYS A 75 -34.74 25.72 5.72
N ARG A 76 -34.99 25.51 7.02
CA ARG A 76 -33.97 24.97 7.95
C ARG A 76 -33.64 23.51 7.62
N ALA A 77 -34.63 22.69 7.36
CA ALA A 77 -34.44 21.29 6.94
C ALA A 77 -33.73 21.20 5.58
N ALA A 78 -34.11 22.06 4.61
CA ALA A 78 -33.46 22.11 3.31
C ALA A 78 -31.97 22.48 3.42
N LEU A 79 -31.62 23.50 4.23
CA LEU A 79 -30.23 23.89 4.45
C LEU A 79 -29.41 22.79 5.13
N GLN A 80 -29.98 22.04 6.07
CA GLN A 80 -29.31 20.90 6.69
C GLN A 80 -29.02 19.78 5.67
N ALA A 81 -29.99 19.46 4.81
CA ALA A 81 -29.80 18.48 3.73
C ALA A 81 -28.68 18.92 2.76
N LEU A 82 -28.63 20.19 2.37
CA LEU A 82 -27.56 20.73 1.53
C LEU A 82 -26.17 20.67 2.19
N LYS A 83 -26.09 20.90 3.51
CA LYS A 83 -24.83 20.72 4.26
C LYS A 83 -24.38 19.26 4.28
N ARG A 84 -25.31 18.31 4.45
CA ARG A 84 -25.00 16.87 4.37
C ARG A 84 -24.54 16.46 2.97
N LYS A 85 -25.25 16.90 1.93
CA LYS A 85 -24.86 16.74 0.53
C LYS A 85 -23.41 17.17 0.31
N LYS A 86 -23.06 18.40 0.68
CA LYS A 86 -21.70 18.94 0.49
C LYS A 86 -20.61 18.09 1.14
N ARG A 87 -20.88 17.55 2.34
CA ARG A 87 -19.92 16.65 3.01
C ARG A 87 -19.79 15.30 2.29
N LEU A 88 -20.89 14.75 1.77
CA LEU A 88 -20.85 13.51 0.98
C LEU A 88 -20.10 13.71 -0.33
N GLU A 89 -20.26 14.86 -1.00
CA GLU A 89 -19.50 15.21 -2.22
C GLU A 89 -18.00 15.27 -1.95
N GLN A 90 -17.58 15.86 -0.82
CA GLN A 90 -16.17 15.85 -0.43
C GLN A 90 -15.62 14.45 -0.19
N GLN A 91 -16.42 13.56 0.40
CA GLN A 91 -16.04 12.16 0.57
C GLN A 91 -15.96 11.44 -0.77
N LEU A 92 -16.88 11.71 -1.70
CA LEU A 92 -16.88 11.15 -3.05
C LEU A 92 -15.59 11.51 -3.78
N THR A 93 -15.22 12.80 -3.82
CA THR A 93 -13.97 13.25 -4.45
C THR A 93 -12.72 12.60 -3.86
N GLN A 94 -12.69 12.34 -2.55
CA GLN A 94 -11.58 11.62 -1.92
C GLN A 94 -11.51 10.15 -2.35
N ILE A 95 -12.67 9.49 -2.46
CA ILE A 95 -12.77 8.12 -2.96
C ILE A 95 -12.32 8.06 -4.42
N ASP A 96 -12.77 8.98 -5.27
CA ASP A 96 -12.38 9.04 -6.68
C ASP A 96 -10.85 9.15 -6.84
N GLY A 97 -10.22 10.07 -6.10
CA GLY A 97 -8.76 10.22 -6.13
C GLY A 97 -8.00 9.00 -5.61
N THR A 98 -8.54 8.32 -4.60
CA THR A 98 -7.96 7.07 -4.08
C THR A 98 -8.11 5.93 -5.08
N LEU A 99 -9.28 5.82 -5.72
CA LEU A 99 -9.58 4.83 -6.74
C LEU A 99 -8.63 4.98 -7.93
N SER A 100 -8.48 6.19 -8.49
CA SER A 100 -7.55 6.44 -9.60
C SER A 100 -6.10 6.11 -9.25
N THR A 101 -5.69 6.32 -8.00
CA THR A 101 -4.34 5.94 -7.55
C THR A 101 -4.17 4.42 -7.53
N ILE A 102 -5.18 3.68 -7.06
CA ILE A 102 -5.15 2.21 -7.02
C ILE A 102 -5.21 1.61 -8.42
N GLU A 103 -6.05 2.13 -9.30
CA GLU A 103 -6.13 1.73 -10.71
C GLU A 103 -4.76 1.89 -11.39
N PHE A 104 -4.13 3.06 -11.23
CA PHE A 104 -2.80 3.33 -11.76
C PHE A 104 -1.75 2.35 -11.21
N GLN A 105 -1.75 2.08 -9.91
CA GLN A 105 -0.82 1.14 -9.29
C GLN A 105 -1.03 -0.30 -9.77
N ARG A 106 -2.28 -0.73 -9.92
CA ARG A 106 -2.64 -2.05 -10.45
C ARG A 106 -2.11 -2.21 -11.85
N GLU A 107 -2.41 -1.26 -12.73
CA GLU A 107 -1.95 -1.28 -14.14
C GLU A 107 -0.42 -1.29 -14.24
N ALA A 108 0.26 -0.47 -13.43
CA ALA A 108 1.72 -0.46 -13.40
C ALA A 108 2.29 -1.83 -12.99
N LEU A 109 1.70 -2.51 -12.00
CA LEU A 109 2.12 -3.84 -11.58
C LEU A 109 1.80 -4.92 -12.62
N GLU A 110 0.64 -4.86 -13.26
CA GLU A 110 0.26 -5.78 -14.35
C GLU A 110 1.20 -5.65 -15.54
N ASN A 111 1.52 -4.43 -15.95
CA ASN A 111 2.47 -4.15 -17.03
C ASN A 111 3.89 -4.62 -16.66
N SER A 112 4.34 -4.38 -15.43
CA SER A 112 5.65 -4.85 -14.96
C SER A 112 5.74 -6.38 -14.92
N HIS A 113 4.67 -7.03 -14.45
CA HIS A 113 4.62 -8.50 -14.36
C HIS A 113 4.65 -9.15 -15.75
N THR A 114 3.82 -8.68 -16.68
CA THR A 114 3.80 -9.18 -18.06
C THR A 114 5.14 -8.96 -18.77
N ASN A 115 5.76 -7.78 -18.63
CA ASN A 115 7.09 -7.51 -19.18
C ASN A 115 8.15 -8.48 -18.64
N THR A 116 8.09 -8.78 -17.33
CA THR A 116 9.02 -9.73 -16.71
C THR A 116 8.86 -11.14 -17.27
N GLU A 117 7.62 -11.63 -17.44
CA GLU A 117 7.36 -12.95 -18.02
C GLU A 117 7.77 -13.02 -19.50
N VAL A 118 7.56 -11.96 -20.29
CA VAL A 118 8.03 -11.88 -21.67
C VAL A 118 9.55 -12.01 -21.73
N LEU A 119 10.30 -11.24 -20.93
CA LEU A 119 11.76 -11.30 -20.91
C LEU A 119 12.28 -12.67 -20.48
N LYS A 120 11.61 -13.30 -19.51
CA LYS A 120 11.94 -14.66 -19.07
C LYS A 120 11.73 -15.69 -20.19
N ASN A 121 10.63 -15.60 -20.92
CA ASN A 121 10.33 -16.48 -22.05
C ASN A 121 11.31 -16.27 -23.21
N MET A 122 11.67 -15.02 -23.52
CA MET A 122 12.70 -14.70 -24.50
C MET A 122 14.06 -15.27 -24.10
N GLY A 123 14.45 -15.14 -22.82
CA GLY A 123 15.67 -15.73 -22.29
C GLY A 123 15.70 -17.25 -22.38
N TYR A 124 14.57 -17.91 -22.14
CA TYR A 124 14.43 -19.36 -22.32
C TYR A 124 14.57 -19.76 -23.80
N ALA A 125 13.87 -19.06 -24.70
CA ALA A 125 13.96 -19.29 -26.15
C ALA A 125 15.39 -19.10 -26.68
N ALA A 126 16.08 -18.03 -26.24
CA ALA A 126 17.47 -17.77 -26.63
C ALA A 126 18.42 -18.90 -26.19
N LYS A 127 18.23 -19.45 -24.98
CA LYS A 127 19.00 -20.61 -24.50
C LYS A 127 18.74 -21.86 -25.35
N ALA A 128 17.47 -22.14 -25.68
CA ALA A 128 17.10 -23.25 -26.54
C ALA A 128 17.73 -23.12 -27.94
N MET A 129 17.64 -21.93 -28.55
CA MET A 129 18.28 -21.66 -29.84
C MET A 129 19.80 -21.86 -29.80
N LYS A 130 20.47 -21.41 -28.73
CA LYS A 130 21.92 -21.60 -28.56
C LYS A 130 22.29 -23.09 -28.47
N GLN A 131 21.51 -23.89 -27.75
CA GLN A 131 21.76 -25.33 -27.63
C GLN A 131 21.58 -26.05 -28.98
N VAL A 132 20.56 -25.68 -29.76
CA VAL A 132 20.41 -26.20 -31.13
C VAL A 132 21.62 -25.84 -31.99
N HIS A 133 22.11 -24.60 -31.90
CA HIS A 133 23.27 -24.15 -32.66
C HIS A 133 24.60 -24.80 -32.24
N GLN A 134 24.74 -25.19 -30.96
CA GLN A 134 25.94 -25.89 -30.45
C GLN A 134 25.94 -27.38 -30.79
N ASN A 135 24.77 -27.95 -31.07
CA ASN A 135 24.59 -29.37 -31.40
C ASN A 135 24.56 -29.63 -32.92
N MET A 136 24.74 -28.60 -33.74
CA MET A 136 25.07 -28.71 -35.17
C MET A 136 26.58 -28.60 -35.37
#